data_AF-A0A372IN50-F1
#
_entry.id   AF-A0A372IN50-F1
#
_cell.length_a   1.000
_cell.length_b   1.000
_cell.length_c   1.000
_cell.angle_alpha   90.00
_cell.angle_beta   90.00
_cell.angle_gamma   90.00
#
_symmetry.space_group_name_H-M   'P 1'
#
loop_
_entity.id
_entity.type
_entity.pdbx_description
1 polymer ?
#
loop_
_entity_poly.entity_id
_entity_poly.type
_entity_poly.pdbx_seq_one_letter_code
_entity_poly.pdbx_strand_id
1 'polypeptide(L)' 'MDIFITMMWGFCFGLFFGVGCALAVMYSIYNGGYRTAVADSLREQKSDRYRHWLPWAEKKLEKEALAKPPAEGVNR' A
#
# COMPACT_ATOMS: atom_id res chain seq x y z
N MET A 1 -2.94 -45.36 -10.23
CA MET A 1 -2.11 -44.30 -9.60
C MET A 1 -2.53 -42.91 -10.08
N ASP A 2 -3.68 -42.80 -10.73
CA ASP A 2 -3.97 -41.69 -11.65
C ASP A 2 -4.78 -40.55 -11.00
N ILE A 3 -5.63 -40.90 -10.03
CA ILE A 3 -6.45 -39.94 -9.26
C ILE A 3 -5.57 -39.01 -8.42
N PHE A 4 -4.47 -39.52 -7.87
CA PHE A 4 -3.54 -38.74 -7.06
C PHE A 4 -2.83 -37.67 -7.91
N ILE A 5 -2.45 -38.03 -9.14
CA ILE A 5 -1.81 -37.11 -10.09
C ILE A 5 -2.80 -36.03 -10.56
N THR A 6 -4.06 -36.39 -10.84
CA THR A 6 -5.09 -35.42 -11.25
C THR A 6 -5.44 -34.44 -10.14
N MET A 7 -5.54 -34.92 -8.88
CA MET A 7 -5.75 -34.04 -7.72
C MET A 7 -4.58 -33.09 -7.49
N MET A 8 -3.35 -33.60 -7.60
CA MET A 8 -2.14 -32.78 -7.40
C MET A 8 -2.01 -31.71 -8.48
N TRP A 9 -2.32 -32.04 -9.74
CA TRP A 9 -2.40 -31.06 -10.83
C TRP A 9 -3.52 -30.06 -10.61
N GLY A 10 -4.74 -30.49 -10.25
CA GLY A 10 -5.85 -29.58 -9.97
C GLY A 10 -5.55 -28.59 -8.85
N PHE A 11 -4.91 -29.05 -7.78
CA PHE A 11 -4.50 -28.19 -6.66
C PHE A 11 -3.40 -27.20 -7.06
N CYS A 12 -2.36 -27.66 -7.78
CA CYS A 12 -1.32 -26.78 -8.29
C CYS A 12 -1.89 -25.73 -9.24
N PHE A 13 -2.68 -26.11 -10.24
CA PHE A 13 -3.27 -25.16 -11.17
C PHE A 13 -4.24 -24.19 -10.48
N GLY A 14 -5.05 -24.67 -9.54
CA GLY A 14 -5.96 -23.81 -8.76
C GLY A 14 -5.21 -22.77 -7.91
N LEU A 15 -4.15 -23.19 -7.22
CA LEU A 15 -3.31 -22.28 -6.41
C LEU A 15 -2.52 -21.29 -7.28
N PHE A 16 -1.87 -21.77 -8.34
CA PHE A 16 -1.09 -20.90 -9.22
C PHE A 16 -1.98 -19.91 -9.97
N PHE A 17 -3.17 -20.32 -10.43
CA PHE A 17 -4.09 -19.43 -11.12
C PHE A 17 -4.78 -18.46 -10.16
N GLY A 18 -5.14 -18.90 -8.94
CA GLY A 18 -5.72 -18.04 -7.91
C GLY A 18 -4.72 -17.00 -7.38
N VAL A 19 -3.58 -17.47 -6.87
CA VAL A 19 -2.51 -16.58 -6.37
C VAL A 19 -1.95 -15.74 -7.51
N GLY A 20 -1.72 -16.31 -8.69
CA GLY A 20 -1.24 -15.59 -9.86
C GLY A 20 -2.19 -14.50 -10.33
N CYS A 21 -3.50 -14.75 -10.35
CA CYS A 21 -4.51 -13.74 -10.71
C CYS A 21 -4.52 -12.58 -9.69
N ALA A 22 -4.54 -12.89 -8.39
CA ALA A 22 -4.48 -11.87 -7.35
C ALA A 22 -3.17 -11.05 -7.42
N LEU A 23 -2.04 -11.71 -7.65
CA LEU A 23 -0.75 -11.06 -7.78
C LEU A 23 -0.70 -10.18 -9.03
N ALA A 24 -1.27 -10.62 -10.15
CA ALA A 24 -1.31 -9.85 -11.39
C ALA A 24 -2.11 -8.55 -11.23
N VAL A 25 -3.25 -8.60 -10.52
CA VAL A 25 -4.04 -7.40 -10.20
C VAL A 25 -3.27 -6.47 -9.26
N MET A 26 -2.63 -7.00 -8.21
CA MET A 26 -1.80 -6.16 -7.34
C MET A 26 -0.62 -5.55 -8.09
N TYR A 27 0.01 -6.30 -8.98
CA TYR A 27 1.14 -5.85 -9.77
C TYR A 27 0.76 -4.79 -10.80
N SER A 28 -0.44 -4.88 -11.40
CA SER A 28 -0.94 -3.86 -12.32
C SER A 28 -1.25 -2.55 -11.60
N ILE A 29 -1.87 -2.61 -10.41
CA ILE A 29 -2.09 -1.43 -9.56
C ILE A 29 -0.75 -0.86 -9.08
N TYR A 30 0.20 -1.73 -8.72
CA TYR A 30 1.52 -1.34 -8.26
C TYR A 30 2.27 -0.51 -9.32
N ASN A 31 2.28 -0.98 -10.57
CA ASN A 31 2.90 -0.28 -11.68
C ASN A 31 2.10 0.94 -12.17
N GLY A 32 0.77 0.92 -12.05
CA GLY A 32 -0.10 1.98 -12.57
C GLY A 32 0.02 3.33 -11.83
N GLY A 33 0.49 3.34 -10.59
CA GLY A 33 0.67 4.60 -9.87
C GLY A 33 1.29 4.49 -8.49
N TYR A 34 1.23 3.31 -7.85
CA TYR A 34 1.82 3.12 -6.53
C TYR A 34 3.34 3.33 -6.55
N ARG A 35 4.05 2.77 -7.53
CA ARG A 35 5.50 2.96 -7.67
C ARG A 35 5.88 4.44 -7.83
N THR A 36 5.09 5.19 -8.58
CA THR A 36 5.31 6.64 -8.78
C THR A 36 5.00 7.43 -7.52
N ALA A 37 3.94 7.08 -6.79
CA ALA A 37 3.60 7.71 -5.51
C ALA A 37 4.65 7.45 -4.43
N VAL A 38 5.20 6.23 -4.38
CA VAL A 38 6.32 5.88 -3.50
C VAL A 38 7.60 6.62 -3.91
N ALA A 39 7.89 6.70 -5.21
CA ALA A 39 9.02 7.50 -5.67
C ALA A 39 8.85 8.99 -5.34
N ASP A 40 7.63 9.52 -5.43
CA ASP A 40 7.31 10.90 -5.05
C ASP A 40 7.39 11.13 -3.54
N SER A 41 7.07 10.13 -2.71
CA SER A 41 7.19 10.24 -1.26
C SER A 41 8.65 10.22 -0.77
N LEU A 42 9.53 9.51 -1.48
CA LEU A 42 10.97 9.43 -1.21
C LEU A 42 11.78 10.59 -1.81
N ARG A 43 11.17 11.45 -2.63
CA ARG A 43 11.85 12.63 -3.20
C ARG A 43 12.12 13.68 -2.12
N GLU A 44 13.37 14.15 -2.09
CA GLU A 44 13.83 15.17 -1.14
C GLU A 44 13.19 16.54 -1.37
N GLN A 45 12.89 16.88 -2.63
CA GLN A 45 11.97 17.98 -2.94
C GLN A 45 10.54 17.45 -3.06
N LYS A 46 9.79 17.63 -1.97
CA LYS A 46 8.35 17.38 -1.95
C LYS A 46 7.63 18.28 -2.95
N SER A 47 6.69 17.70 -3.70
CA SER A 47 5.96 18.38 -4.77
C SER A 47 5.22 19.64 -4.27
N ASP A 48 5.06 20.65 -5.13
CA ASP A 48 4.42 21.92 -4.74
C ASP A 48 2.97 21.75 -4.30
N ARG A 49 2.28 20.74 -4.85
CA ARG A 49 0.95 20.34 -4.36
C ARG A 49 1.02 19.94 -2.88
N TYR A 50 2.00 19.13 -2.50
CA TYR A 50 2.17 18.71 -1.12
C TYR A 50 2.44 19.91 -0.20
N ARG A 51 3.31 20.83 -0.60
CA ARG A 51 3.60 22.06 0.15
C ARG A 51 2.37 22.95 0.34
N HIS A 52 1.52 23.05 -0.69
CA HIS A 52 0.27 23.81 -0.61
C HIS A 52 -0.73 23.22 0.40
N TRP A 53 -0.80 21.89 0.51
CA TRP A 53 -1.73 21.21 1.42
C TRP A 53 -1.18 21.00 2.85
N LEU A 54 0.13 21.09 3.04
CA LEU A 54 0.80 20.98 4.35
C LEU A 54 0.18 21.87 5.45
N PRO A 55 0.01 23.20 5.25
CA PRO A 55 -0.48 24.08 6.32
C PRO A 55 -1.93 23.78 6.71
N TRP A 56 -2.72 23.15 5.84
CA TRP A 56 -4.06 22.71 6.17
C TRP A 56 -4.04 21.43 7.01
N ALA A 57 -3.13 20.50 6.70
CA ALA A 57 -2.96 19.26 7.45
C ALA A 57 -2.42 19.51 8.86
N GLU A 58 -1.43 20.39 9.00
CA GLU A 58 -0.88 20.80 10.31
C GLU A 58 -1.96 21.39 11.21
N LYS A 59 -2.78 22.31 10.70
CA LYS A 59 -3.92 22.89 11.46
C LYS A 59 -4.95 21.87 11.90
N LYS A 60 -5.11 20.76 11.16
CA LYS A 60 -6.01 19.66 11.57
C LYS A 60 -5.37 18.81 12.66
N LEU A 61 -4.10 18.46 12.51
CA LEU A 61 -3.31 17.75 13.52
C LEU A 61 -3.27 18.54 14.83
N GLU A 62 -3.07 19.85 14.80
CA GLU A 62 -3.11 20.71 15.98
C GLU A 62 -4.48 20.66 16.67
N LYS A 63 -5.58 20.71 15.89
CA LYS A 63 -6.94 20.59 16.45
C LYS A 63 -7.19 19.21 17.05
N GLU A 64 -6.68 18.15 16.44
CA GLU A 64 -6.78 16.77 16.92
C GLU A 64 -5.88 16.53 18.15
N ALA A 65 -4.69 17.14 18.20
CA ALA A 65 -3.77 17.12 19.34
C ALA A 65 -4.29 17.92 20.52
N LEU A 66 -5.07 18.98 20.28
CA LEU A 66 -5.80 19.70 21.31
C LEU A 66 -7.04 18.93 21.78
N ALA A 67 -7.66 18.13 20.89
CA ALA A 67 -8.83 17.31 21.21
C ALA A 67 -8.51 15.98 21.90
N LYS A 68 -7.28 15.46 21.74
CA LYS A 68 -6.83 14.20 22.38
C LYS A 68 -5.68 14.50 23.34
N PRO A 69 -5.81 14.26 24.67
CA PRO A 69 -4.67 14.37 25.58
C PRO A 69 -3.55 13.37 25.16
N PRO A 70 -2.27 13.73 25.35
CA PRO A 70 -1.14 13.09 24.68
C PRO A 70 -0.96 11.65 25.19
N ALA A 71 -1.38 10.68 24.38
CA ALA A 71 -1.00 9.30 24.55
C ALA A 71 0.05 8.93 23.50
N GLU A 72 1.26 8.77 24.02
CA GLU A 72 2.32 7.90 23.52
C GLU A 72 3.17 8.41 22.36
N GLY A 73 4.44 8.64 22.68
CA GLY A 73 5.44 9.19 21.80
C GLY A 73 5.77 8.28 20.63
N VAL A 74 5.97 8.90 19.47
CA VAL A 74 6.77 8.32 18.40
C VAL A 74 8.13 9.00 18.47
N ASN A 75 9.04 8.39 19.23
CA ASN A 75 10.47 8.61 19.04
C ASN A 75 10.85 7.93 17.73
N ARG A 76 10.99 8.70 16.65
CA ARG A 76 11.91 8.40 15.56
C ARG A 76 12.27 9.68 14.81
#